data_AF-A0A1G1CBS7-F1
#
_entry.id   AF-A0A1G1CBS7-F1
#
_cell.length_a   1.000
_cell.length_b   1.000
_cell.length_c   1.000
_cell.angle_alpha   90.00
_cell.angle_beta   90.00
_cell.angle_gamma   90.00
#
_symmetry.space_group_name_H-M   'P 1'
#
loop_
_entity.id
_entity.type
_entity.pdbx_description
1 polymer ?
#
loop_
_entity_poly.entity_id
_entity_poly.type
_entity_poly.pdbx_seq_one_letter_code
_entity_poly.pdbx_strand_id
1 'polypeptide(L)'
;MVSFNFHQTKIHLTELGDATMQDSKSYTGVLKRNKLAEPKIIYEMNQVHGKNVIDLKEDIVYPSKLPACDGLITDRRNTALMIKTADCLPIIMTSEAKPVIAALHAGWKGLSAGIHLGGISKLDSLWNLLPKQIFVYIGPSIQSCCYVFEDKPTQAGDVKWQPYISRKKDGWHIDLPGFAKAGLISAGVPAGHITDSGECTCHESNTYFSYVRHKNTQSPMGLCATVVQLR
;
A
#
# COMPACT_ATOMS: atom_id res chain seq x y z
N MET A 1 -8.36 -4.34 14.35
CA MET A 1 -8.29 -4.88 12.98
C MET A 1 -9.63 -4.77 12.26
N VAL A 2 -9.64 -4.19 11.06
CA VAL A 2 -10.82 -4.09 10.18
C VAL A 2 -10.66 -5.02 8.98
N SER A 3 -11.74 -5.68 8.57
CA SER A 3 -11.74 -6.60 7.42
C SER A 3 -12.94 -6.35 6.52
N PHE A 4 -12.72 -6.30 5.21
CA PHE A 4 -13.79 -6.10 4.25
C PHE A 4 -13.47 -6.78 2.90
N ASN A 5 -14.50 -6.95 2.08
CA ASN A 5 -14.37 -7.50 0.73
C ASN A 5 -14.16 -6.36 -0.26
N PHE A 6 -13.23 -6.57 -1.21
CA PHE A 6 -12.99 -5.65 -2.32
C PHE A 6 -12.85 -6.47 -3.61
N HIS A 7 -13.88 -6.46 -4.46
CA HIS A 7 -14.01 -7.37 -5.62
C HIS A 7 -13.68 -8.82 -5.26
N GLN A 8 -12.74 -9.47 -5.96
CA GLN A 8 -12.34 -10.86 -5.74
C GLN A 8 -11.39 -11.04 -4.55
N THR A 9 -11.19 -9.99 -3.74
CA THR A 9 -10.20 -9.98 -2.65
C THR A 9 -10.84 -9.76 -1.30
N LYS A 10 -10.13 -10.20 -0.28
CA LYS A 10 -10.39 -9.87 1.12
C LYS A 10 -9.21 -9.04 1.64
N ILE A 11 -9.51 -7.86 2.17
CA ILE A 11 -8.52 -6.93 2.71
C ILE A 11 -8.65 -6.89 4.23
N HIS A 12 -7.51 -6.94 4.90
CA HIS A 12 -7.33 -6.86 6.34
C HIS A 12 -6.41 -5.69 6.68
N LEU A 13 -6.87 -4.78 7.53
CA LEU A 13 -6.12 -3.61 7.99
C LEU A 13 -5.92 -3.70 9.50
N THR A 14 -4.68 -3.57 9.96
CA THR A 14 -4.39 -3.51 11.40
C THR A 14 -4.53 -2.09 11.93
N GLU A 15 -4.94 -2.00 13.20
CA GLU A 15 -5.06 -0.77 13.98
C GLU A 15 -4.14 -0.84 15.21
N LEU A 16 -4.03 0.24 15.98
CA LEU A 16 -3.16 0.32 17.17
C LEU A 16 -3.39 -0.81 18.18
N GLY A 17 -4.64 -1.26 18.34
CA GLY A 17 -5.02 -2.34 19.26
C GLY A 17 -4.47 -3.72 18.88
N ASP A 18 -3.93 -3.88 17.66
CA ASP A 18 -3.44 -5.16 17.16
C ASP A 18 -1.99 -5.49 17.60
N ALA A 19 -1.43 -4.70 18.53
CA ALA A 19 -0.05 -4.71 19.02
C ALA A 19 0.99 -4.26 17.96
N THR A 20 2.10 -3.67 18.43
CA THR A 20 3.15 -3.11 17.57
C THR A 20 3.73 -4.17 16.62
N MET A 21 3.35 -4.09 15.35
CA MET A 21 3.65 -5.09 14.33
C MET A 21 5.08 -4.94 13.78
N GLN A 22 6.08 -5.37 14.56
CA GLN A 22 7.49 -5.35 14.13
C GLN A 22 7.87 -6.57 13.27
N ASP A 23 7.19 -7.73 13.44
CA ASP A 23 7.46 -8.97 12.69
C ASP A 23 6.18 -9.70 12.17
N SER A 24 6.35 -10.61 11.19
CA SER A 24 5.27 -11.41 10.60
C SER A 24 4.69 -12.49 11.51
N LYS A 25 5.42 -12.95 12.54
CA LYS A 25 4.91 -13.95 13.49
C LYS A 25 3.80 -13.37 14.36
N SER A 26 3.96 -12.11 14.79
CA SER A 26 2.91 -11.35 15.47
C SER A 26 1.64 -11.28 14.62
N TYR A 27 1.79 -11.17 13.29
CA TYR A 27 0.66 -10.98 12.38
C TYR A 27 -0.22 -12.22 12.26
N THR A 28 0.40 -13.39 12.08
CA THR A 28 -0.33 -14.67 12.03
C THR A 28 -1.11 -14.88 13.32
N GLY A 29 -0.55 -14.45 14.46
CA GLY A 29 -1.27 -14.42 15.74
C GLY A 29 -2.47 -13.48 15.73
N VAL A 30 -2.33 -12.26 15.20
CA VAL A 30 -3.45 -11.31 15.07
C VAL A 30 -4.55 -11.84 14.16
N LEU A 31 -4.23 -12.39 12.98
CA LEU A 31 -5.22 -13.00 12.09
C LEU A 31 -5.97 -14.16 12.76
N LYS A 32 -5.23 -15.04 13.44
CA LYS A 32 -5.79 -16.19 14.18
C LYS A 32 -6.74 -15.76 15.29
N ARG A 33 -6.32 -14.80 16.12
CA ARG A 33 -7.15 -14.26 17.21
C ARG A 33 -8.47 -13.67 16.69
N ASN A 34 -8.43 -13.05 15.51
CA ASN A 34 -9.60 -12.44 14.89
C ASN A 34 -10.42 -13.40 14.00
N LYS A 35 -10.10 -14.70 14.00
CA LYS A 35 -10.81 -15.75 13.21
C LYS A 35 -10.92 -15.44 11.72
N LEU A 36 -9.92 -14.76 11.17
CA LEU A 36 -9.93 -14.35 9.76
C LEU A 36 -9.37 -15.49 8.91
N ALA A 37 -10.08 -15.82 7.82
CA ALA A 37 -9.75 -16.87 6.85
C ALA A 37 -8.24 -17.06 6.70
N GLU A 38 -7.71 -18.16 7.24
CA GLU A 38 -6.26 -18.36 7.36
C GLU A 38 -5.66 -18.62 5.98
N PRO A 39 -4.87 -17.68 5.40
CA PRO A 39 -4.03 -18.05 4.29
C PRO A 39 -3.06 -19.15 4.76
N LYS A 40 -2.79 -20.13 3.91
CA LYS A 40 -1.77 -21.15 4.21
C LYS A 40 -0.39 -20.50 4.34
N ILE A 41 -0.13 -19.44 3.57
CA ILE A 41 1.15 -18.73 3.51
C ILE A 41 0.90 -17.22 3.45
N ILE A 42 1.68 -16.45 4.21
CA ILE A 42 1.70 -14.98 4.15
C ILE A 42 3.09 -14.55 3.72
N TYR A 43 3.18 -13.81 2.61
CA TYR A 43 4.42 -13.23 2.12
C TYR A 43 4.53 -11.76 2.56
N GLU A 44 5.54 -11.49 3.38
CA GLU A 44 5.90 -10.15 3.81
C GLU A 44 6.93 -9.53 2.85
N MET A 45 6.64 -8.34 2.33
CA MET A 45 7.56 -7.59 1.48
C MET A 45 8.85 -7.21 2.22
N ASN A 46 9.98 -7.28 1.51
CA ASN A 46 11.25 -6.71 1.98
C ASN A 46 11.36 -5.26 1.49
N GLN A 47 10.55 -4.39 2.10
CA GLN A 47 10.30 -3.00 1.68
C GLN A 47 11.54 -2.11 1.78
N VAL A 48 11.91 -1.46 0.67
CA VAL A 48 13.07 -0.56 0.57
C VAL A 48 12.72 0.81 -0.01
N HIS A 49 11.43 1.12 -0.14
CA HIS A 49 10.90 2.32 -0.80
C HIS A 49 11.32 2.46 -2.27
N GLY A 50 11.54 1.33 -2.94
CA GLY A 50 11.85 1.21 -4.35
C GLY A 50 10.60 1.02 -5.21
N LYS A 51 10.81 0.45 -6.40
CA LYS A 51 9.77 0.19 -7.41
C LYS A 51 9.65 -1.28 -7.85
N ASN A 52 10.39 -2.17 -7.20
CA ASN A 52 10.45 -3.56 -7.63
C ASN A 52 9.19 -4.32 -7.20
N VAL A 53 8.53 -4.96 -8.17
CA VAL A 53 7.33 -5.79 -7.98
C VAL A 53 7.70 -7.24 -8.31
N ILE A 54 7.61 -8.12 -7.31
CA ILE A 54 7.92 -9.55 -7.47
C ILE A 54 6.63 -10.34 -7.70
N ASP A 55 6.64 -11.17 -8.74
CA ASP A 55 5.63 -12.20 -8.96
C ASP A 55 5.94 -13.42 -8.10
N LEU A 56 5.01 -13.79 -7.23
CA LEU A 56 5.13 -14.94 -6.35
C LEU A 56 4.78 -16.24 -7.10
N LYS A 57 5.68 -16.64 -8.01
CA LYS A 57 5.63 -17.97 -8.66
C LYS A 57 6.03 -19.09 -7.69
N GLU A 58 5.83 -20.33 -8.12
CA GLU A 58 6.04 -21.55 -7.33
C GLU A 58 7.46 -21.68 -6.73
N ASP A 59 8.45 -21.04 -7.36
CA ASP A 59 9.88 -21.17 -7.01
C ASP A 59 10.29 -20.41 -5.74
N ILE A 60 9.44 -19.53 -5.21
CA ILE A 60 9.72 -18.80 -3.97
C ILE A 60 9.26 -19.65 -2.77
N VAL A 61 10.18 -20.49 -2.29
CA VAL A 61 9.97 -21.38 -1.14
C VAL A 61 9.86 -20.58 0.15
N TYR A 62 8.71 -20.69 0.84
CA TYR A 62 8.55 -20.21 2.21
C TYR A 62 9.14 -21.23 3.20
N PRO A 63 9.80 -20.82 4.31
CA PRO A 63 10.13 -19.46 4.71
C PRO A 63 11.47 -19.01 4.13
N SER A 64 11.45 -18.11 3.15
CA SER A 64 12.64 -17.40 2.68
C SER A 64 12.41 -15.90 2.76
N LYS A 65 13.47 -15.14 3.08
CA LYS A 65 13.42 -13.69 3.02
C LYS A 65 13.34 -13.29 1.54
N LEU A 66 12.28 -12.60 1.17
CA LEU A 66 12.14 -12.09 -0.19
C LEU A 66 13.29 -11.13 -0.55
N PRO A 67 13.74 -11.10 -1.81
CA PRO A 67 14.58 -10.02 -2.31
C PRO A 67 13.93 -8.65 -2.07
N ALA A 68 14.74 -7.59 -2.05
CA ALA A 68 14.25 -6.23 -1.86
C ALA A 68 13.12 -5.90 -2.85
N CYS A 69 11.94 -5.59 -2.33
CA CYS A 69 10.74 -5.33 -3.11
C CYS A 69 9.75 -4.47 -2.34
N ASP A 70 9.00 -3.67 -3.09
CA ASP A 70 7.93 -2.82 -2.58
C ASP A 70 6.61 -3.15 -3.27
N GLY A 71 6.56 -4.27 -3.98
CA GLY A 71 5.35 -4.83 -4.53
C GLY A 71 5.42 -6.34 -4.64
N LEU A 72 4.29 -6.98 -4.41
CA LEU A 72 4.07 -8.40 -4.64
C LEU A 72 2.82 -8.57 -5.49
N ILE A 73 2.83 -9.60 -6.32
CA ILE A 73 1.71 -9.94 -7.19
C ILE A 73 1.58 -11.46 -7.26
N THR A 74 0.36 -11.96 -7.34
CA THR A 74 0.09 -13.40 -7.44
C THR A 74 -1.34 -13.68 -7.92
N ASP A 75 -1.54 -14.86 -8.49
CA ASP A 75 -2.85 -15.49 -8.75
C ASP A 75 -3.12 -16.69 -7.81
N ARG A 76 -2.22 -16.94 -6.85
CA ARG A 76 -2.30 -18.10 -5.98
C ARG A 76 -3.36 -17.92 -4.90
N ARG A 77 -4.30 -18.85 -4.85
CA ARG A 77 -5.22 -19.01 -3.71
C ARG A 77 -4.45 -19.44 -2.45
N ASN A 78 -5.05 -19.20 -1.28
CA ASN A 78 -4.46 -19.49 0.03
C ASN A 78 -3.11 -18.79 0.29
N THR A 79 -2.79 -17.76 -0.49
CA THR A 79 -1.59 -16.94 -0.36
C THR A 79 -2.02 -15.52 -0.07
N ALA A 80 -1.48 -14.93 0.98
CA ALA A 80 -1.72 -13.53 1.32
C ALA A 80 -0.46 -12.69 1.13
N LEU A 81 -0.64 -11.45 0.69
CA LEU A 81 0.41 -10.46 0.52
C LEU A 81 0.32 -9.46 1.67
N MET A 82 1.45 -9.15 2.30
CA MET A 82 1.52 -8.18 3.39
C MET A 82 2.37 -6.96 3.03
N ILE A 83 1.79 -5.79 3.29
CA ILE A 83 2.45 -4.49 3.28
C ILE A 83 2.48 -3.97 4.72
N LYS A 84 3.61 -3.47 5.19
CA LYS A 84 3.70 -2.71 6.45
C LYS A 84 3.83 -1.22 6.16
N THR A 85 3.03 -0.38 6.82
CA THR A 85 3.05 1.06 6.60
C THR A 85 3.01 1.82 7.93
N ALA A 86 3.65 2.97 7.95
CA ALA A 86 3.29 4.08 8.81
C ALA A 86 3.43 5.29 7.89
N ASP A 87 2.31 5.82 7.41
CA ASP A 87 2.17 6.93 6.44
C ASP A 87 2.27 6.59 4.95
N CYS A 88 3.10 5.63 4.52
CA CYS A 88 3.14 5.23 3.10
C CYS A 88 1.84 4.57 2.64
N LEU A 89 1.52 4.65 1.33
CA LEU A 89 0.28 4.14 0.78
C LEU A 89 0.34 2.62 0.61
N PRO A 90 -0.60 1.85 1.17
CA PRO A 90 -0.87 0.50 0.71
C PRO A 90 -1.80 0.56 -0.51
N ILE A 91 -1.29 0.20 -1.69
CA ILE A 91 -2.09 0.13 -2.93
C ILE A 91 -2.35 -1.35 -3.24
N ILE A 92 -3.62 -1.72 -3.30
CA ILE A 92 -4.08 -3.05 -3.69
C ILE A 92 -4.68 -3.00 -5.08
N MET A 93 -4.30 -3.92 -5.95
CA MET A 93 -4.87 -4.06 -7.29
C MET A 93 -5.46 -5.45 -7.48
N THR A 94 -6.56 -5.54 -8.21
CA THR A 94 -7.21 -6.81 -8.56
C THR A 94 -7.98 -6.68 -9.87
N SER A 95 -8.55 -7.77 -10.36
CA SER A 95 -9.42 -7.78 -11.54
C SER A 95 -10.62 -8.70 -11.31
N GLU A 96 -11.72 -8.42 -11.98
CA GLU A 96 -12.84 -9.37 -12.09
C GLU A 96 -12.62 -10.37 -13.24
N ALA A 97 -11.77 -10.03 -14.22
CA ALA A 97 -11.50 -10.87 -15.37
C ALA A 97 -10.56 -12.05 -15.04
N LYS A 98 -9.72 -11.89 -14.01
CA LYS A 98 -8.73 -12.88 -13.57
C LYS A 98 -8.60 -12.86 -12.04
N PRO A 99 -8.43 -14.01 -11.38
CA PRO A 99 -8.25 -14.08 -9.93
C PRO A 99 -6.81 -13.70 -9.56
N VAL A 100 -6.49 -12.42 -9.65
CA VAL A 100 -5.16 -11.87 -9.36
C VAL A 100 -5.23 -10.80 -8.29
N ILE A 101 -4.16 -10.70 -7.51
CA ILE A 101 -3.94 -9.62 -6.55
C ILE A 101 -2.53 -9.08 -6.68
N ALA A 102 -2.42 -7.75 -6.61
CA ALA A 102 -1.16 -7.07 -6.36
C ALA A 102 -1.28 -6.23 -5.09
N ALA A 103 -0.20 -6.18 -4.32
CA ALA A 103 -0.06 -5.34 -3.15
C ALA A 103 1.22 -4.51 -3.33
N LEU A 104 1.14 -3.20 -3.16
CA LEU A 104 2.25 -2.28 -3.38
C LEU A 104 2.42 -1.34 -2.19
N HIS A 105 3.64 -1.27 -1.67
CA HIS A 105 4.10 -0.26 -0.73
C HIS A 105 4.54 1.01 -1.49
N ALA A 106 3.77 2.08 -1.38
CA ALA A 106 3.99 3.29 -2.14
C ALA A 106 4.25 4.51 -1.24
N GLY A 107 5.52 4.67 -0.85
CA GLY A 107 6.03 5.96 -0.35
C GLY A 107 6.40 6.91 -1.50
N TRP A 108 6.76 8.16 -1.18
CA TRP A 108 7.09 9.17 -2.20
C TRP A 108 8.19 8.72 -3.18
N LYS A 109 9.23 8.01 -2.70
CA LYS A 109 10.31 7.47 -3.56
C LYS A 109 9.78 6.43 -4.55
N GLY A 110 8.98 5.49 -4.06
CA GLY A 110 8.36 4.45 -4.89
C GLY A 110 7.39 5.06 -5.91
N LEU A 111 6.60 6.05 -5.51
CA LEU A 111 5.69 6.78 -6.40
C LEU A 111 6.46 7.53 -7.50
N SER A 112 7.51 8.28 -7.15
CA SER A 112 8.39 8.95 -8.12
C SER A 112 9.02 7.96 -9.10
N ALA A 113 9.40 6.78 -8.60
CA ALA A 113 9.99 5.69 -9.38
C ALA A 113 8.94 4.89 -10.19
N GLY A 114 7.64 5.12 -9.96
CA GLY A 114 6.55 4.53 -10.72
C GLY A 114 6.05 3.16 -10.21
N ILE A 115 6.15 2.85 -8.91
CA ILE A 115 5.68 1.55 -8.35
C ILE A 115 4.22 1.24 -8.72
N HIS A 116 3.34 2.23 -8.65
CA HIS A 116 1.91 2.10 -8.98
C HIS A 116 1.69 1.78 -10.47
N LEU A 117 2.52 2.34 -11.36
CA LEU A 117 2.51 2.00 -12.78
C LEU A 117 3.14 0.63 -13.04
N GLY A 118 4.20 0.29 -12.30
CA GLY A 118 4.86 -1.02 -12.35
C GLY A 118 3.93 -2.16 -11.99
N GLY A 119 3.00 -1.95 -11.04
CA GLY A 119 1.94 -2.89 -10.72
C GLY A 119 1.01 -3.15 -11.92
N ILE A 120 0.55 -2.10 -12.59
CA ILE A 120 -0.26 -2.20 -13.83
C ILE A 120 0.52 -2.96 -14.90
N SER A 121 1.76 -2.57 -15.18
CA SER A 121 2.59 -3.23 -16.19
C SER A 121 2.84 -4.70 -15.88
N LYS A 122 2.92 -5.08 -14.60
CA LYS A 122 3.03 -6.50 -14.22
C LYS A 122 1.74 -7.27 -14.43
N LEU A 123 0.59 -6.71 -14.04
CA LEU A 123 -0.72 -7.31 -14.32
C LEU A 123 -0.93 -7.56 -15.82
N ASP A 124 -0.56 -6.59 -16.65
CA ASP A 124 -0.59 -6.72 -18.11
C ASP A 124 0.38 -7.80 -18.60
N SER A 125 1.66 -7.72 -18.23
CA SER A 125 2.68 -8.66 -18.74
C SER A 125 2.45 -10.13 -18.36
N LEU A 126 1.82 -10.39 -17.21
CA LEU A 126 1.65 -11.73 -16.66
C LEU A 126 0.28 -12.34 -17.00
N TRP A 127 -0.78 -11.52 -17.05
CA TRP A 127 -2.16 -11.99 -17.24
C TRP A 127 -2.94 -11.28 -18.35
N ASN A 128 -2.27 -10.42 -19.15
CA ASN A 128 -2.86 -9.64 -20.24
C ASN A 128 -4.06 -8.79 -19.77
N LEU A 129 -3.93 -8.19 -18.59
CA LEU A 129 -4.93 -7.34 -17.98
C LEU A 129 -4.74 -5.89 -18.39
N LEU A 130 -5.68 -5.39 -19.20
CA LEU A 130 -5.70 -3.98 -19.57
C LEU A 130 -6.04 -3.11 -18.36
N PRO A 131 -5.55 -1.85 -18.28
CA PRO A 131 -5.83 -0.92 -17.19
C PRO A 131 -7.33 -0.77 -16.84
N LYS A 132 -8.19 -0.81 -17.86
CA LYS A 132 -9.66 -0.76 -17.70
C LYS A 132 -10.29 -1.95 -16.98
N GLN A 133 -9.54 -3.04 -16.79
CA GLN A 133 -9.98 -4.25 -16.10
C GLN A 133 -9.41 -4.33 -14.68
N ILE A 134 -8.63 -3.33 -14.27
CA ILE A 134 -8.00 -3.27 -12.96
C ILE A 134 -8.87 -2.45 -12.02
N PHE A 135 -9.10 -2.97 -10.82
CA PHE A 135 -9.68 -2.26 -9.69
C PHE A 135 -8.59 -2.00 -8.66
N VAL A 136 -8.58 -0.80 -8.10
CA VAL A 136 -7.54 -0.33 -7.19
C VAL A 136 -8.17 0.12 -5.88
N TYR A 137 -7.61 -0.34 -4.78
CA TYR A 137 -7.87 0.20 -3.45
C TYR A 137 -6.60 0.89 -2.93
N ILE A 138 -6.71 2.16 -2.53
CA ILE A 138 -5.67 2.90 -1.82
C ILE A 138 -6.12 2.97 -0.35
N GLY A 139 -5.39 2.30 0.53
CA GLY A 139 -5.74 2.25 1.95
C GLY A 139 -5.22 3.44 2.75
N PRO A 140 -5.47 3.44 4.08
CA PRO A 140 -5.07 4.54 4.97
C PRO A 140 -3.59 4.89 4.83
N SER A 141 -3.32 6.17 4.63
CA SER A 141 -1.98 6.70 4.44
C SER A 141 -1.89 8.12 4.96
N ILE A 142 -0.71 8.74 4.92
CA ILE A 142 -0.63 10.16 5.21
C ILE A 142 -1.26 10.96 4.08
N GLN A 143 -2.04 11.97 4.46
CA GLN A 143 -2.72 12.87 3.55
C GLN A 143 -2.02 14.23 3.51
N SER A 144 -2.33 15.04 2.50
CA SER A 144 -1.74 16.38 2.32
C SER A 144 -1.97 17.31 3.50
N CYS A 145 -2.99 17.07 4.33
CA CYS A 145 -3.25 17.81 5.56
C CYS A 145 -2.17 17.64 6.63
N CYS A 146 -1.41 16.53 6.61
CA CYS A 146 -0.39 16.23 7.63
C CYS A 146 1.01 16.03 7.04
N TYR A 147 1.14 15.80 5.73
CA TYR A 147 2.44 15.62 5.10
C TYR A 147 3.05 16.97 4.72
N VAL A 148 3.51 17.69 5.76
CA VAL A 148 3.97 19.08 5.70
C VAL A 148 5.46 19.18 6.01
N PHE A 149 6.17 20.00 5.25
CA PHE A 149 7.61 20.25 5.40
C PHE A 149 7.90 21.74 5.43
N GLU A 150 8.80 22.17 6.32
CA GLU A 150 9.25 23.58 6.36
C GLU A 150 9.98 23.95 5.08
N ASP A 151 10.95 23.11 4.70
CA ASP A 151 11.75 23.24 3.49
C ASP A 151 11.06 22.71 2.25
N LYS A 152 11.49 23.20 1.07
CA LYS A 152 10.98 22.74 -0.21
C LYS A 152 11.27 21.23 -0.38
N PRO A 153 10.25 20.39 -0.64
CA PRO A 153 10.46 18.95 -0.80
C PRO A 153 11.38 18.63 -1.98
N THR A 154 12.16 17.57 -1.84
CA THR A 154 13.14 17.16 -2.87
C THR A 154 12.50 16.86 -4.22
N GLN A 155 11.30 16.29 -4.23
CA GLN A 155 10.55 15.96 -5.43
C GLN A 155 9.83 17.18 -6.07
N ALA A 156 9.86 18.35 -5.44
CA ALA A 156 9.25 19.57 -6.01
C ALA A 156 9.97 20.09 -7.26
N GLY A 157 11.16 19.57 -7.58
CA GLY A 157 11.86 19.82 -8.84
C GLY A 157 11.33 19.00 -10.02
N ASP A 158 10.58 17.92 -9.77
CA ASP A 158 9.97 17.09 -10.80
C ASP A 158 8.59 17.67 -11.18
N VAL A 159 8.41 18.00 -12.45
CA VAL A 159 7.18 18.61 -12.99
C VAL A 159 5.93 17.76 -12.71
N LYS A 160 6.07 16.43 -12.63
CA LYS A 160 4.94 15.53 -12.33
C LYS A 160 4.38 15.74 -10.93
N TRP A 161 5.21 16.21 -9.99
CA TRP A 161 4.83 16.43 -8.60
C TRP A 161 4.24 17.82 -8.36
N GLN A 162 4.47 18.80 -9.23
CA GLN A 162 4.05 20.19 -9.02
C GLN A 162 2.54 20.34 -8.72
N PRO A 163 1.61 19.64 -9.39
CA PRO A 163 0.18 19.73 -9.06
C PRO A 163 -0.19 19.18 -7.67
N TYR A 164 0.69 18.38 -7.07
CA TYR A 164 0.47 17.68 -5.80
C TYR A 164 1.33 18.26 -4.67
N ILE A 165 1.96 19.42 -4.92
CA ILE A 165 2.78 20.13 -3.94
C ILE A 165 2.30 21.57 -3.86
N SER A 166 1.86 21.98 -2.67
CA SER A 166 1.39 23.34 -2.43
C SER A 166 2.12 23.98 -1.27
N ARG A 167 2.63 25.21 -1.44
CA ARG A 167 3.12 26.03 -0.32
C ARG A 167 1.93 26.72 0.34
N LYS A 168 1.75 26.48 1.63
CA LYS A 168 0.80 27.16 2.51
C LYS A 168 1.54 27.91 3.62
N LYS A 169 0.79 28.53 4.55
CA LYS A 169 1.35 29.32 5.66
C LYS A 169 2.22 28.47 6.58
N ASP A 170 1.84 27.21 6.77
CA ASP A 170 2.42 26.21 7.67
C ASP A 170 3.47 25.31 7.02
N GLY A 171 3.73 25.47 5.71
CA GLY A 171 4.82 24.77 5.02
C GLY A 171 4.44 24.28 3.62
N TRP A 172 5.24 23.36 3.09
CA TRP A 172 5.00 22.66 1.85
C TRP A 172 4.22 21.38 2.12
N HIS A 173 3.02 21.28 1.56
CA HIS A 173 2.16 20.11 1.64
C HIS A 173 2.37 19.24 0.42
N ILE A 174 2.40 17.92 0.62
CA ILE A 174 2.49 16.94 -0.47
C ILE A 174 1.29 16.01 -0.44
N ASP A 175 0.61 15.87 -1.57
CA ASP A 175 -0.50 14.94 -1.77
C ASP A 175 -0.03 13.63 -2.43
N LEU A 176 0.39 12.67 -1.61
CA LEU A 176 0.83 11.36 -2.11
C LEU A 176 -0.32 10.57 -2.76
N PRO A 177 -1.53 10.45 -2.15
CA PRO A 177 -2.66 9.78 -2.78
C PRO A 177 -3.12 10.46 -4.07
N GLY A 178 -3.15 11.80 -4.10
CA GLY A 178 -3.43 12.56 -5.31
C GLY A 178 -2.49 12.20 -6.46
N PHE A 179 -1.17 12.20 -6.20
CA PHE A 179 -0.16 11.82 -7.19
C PHE A 179 -0.38 10.39 -7.70
N ALA A 180 -0.59 9.42 -6.79
CA ALA A 180 -0.81 8.03 -7.14
C ALA A 180 -2.08 7.85 -8.00
N LYS A 181 -3.21 8.43 -7.58
CA LYS A 181 -4.50 8.35 -8.30
C LYS A 181 -4.38 8.91 -9.71
N ALA A 182 -3.79 10.08 -9.86
CA ALA A 182 -3.64 10.69 -11.18
C ALA A 182 -2.74 9.87 -12.11
N GLY A 183 -1.66 9.27 -11.57
CA GLY A 183 -0.82 8.33 -12.32
C GLY A 183 -1.60 7.12 -12.82
N LEU A 184 -2.41 6.50 -11.95
CA LEU A 184 -3.27 5.36 -12.31
C LEU A 184 -4.32 5.72 -13.38
N ILE A 185 -4.97 6.88 -13.24
CA ILE A 185 -5.95 7.37 -14.22
C ILE A 185 -5.28 7.64 -15.56
N SER A 186 -4.11 8.30 -15.55
CA SER A 186 -3.34 8.58 -16.77
C SER A 186 -2.87 7.31 -17.46
N ALA A 187 -2.65 6.23 -16.70
CA ALA A 187 -2.33 4.91 -17.23
C ALA A 187 -3.55 4.13 -17.77
N GLY A 188 -4.76 4.70 -17.67
CA GLY A 188 -5.98 4.13 -18.24
C GLY A 188 -6.86 3.36 -17.26
N VAL A 189 -6.57 3.40 -15.95
CA VAL A 189 -7.49 2.87 -14.92
C VAL A 189 -8.68 3.83 -14.80
N PRO A 190 -9.94 3.38 -14.97
CA PRO A 190 -11.11 4.24 -14.83
C PRO A 190 -11.17 4.84 -13.43
N ALA A 191 -11.53 6.13 -13.31
CA ALA A 191 -11.65 6.76 -12.00
C ALA A 191 -12.62 6.02 -11.07
N GLY A 192 -13.72 5.48 -11.62
CA GLY A 192 -14.68 4.66 -10.86
C GLY A 192 -14.16 3.30 -10.40
N HIS A 193 -12.99 2.86 -10.87
CA HIS A 193 -12.32 1.63 -10.42
C HIS A 193 -11.30 1.89 -9.30
N ILE A 194 -11.11 3.15 -8.91
CA ILE A 194 -10.17 3.53 -7.86
C ILE A 194 -10.96 3.92 -6.61
N THR A 195 -10.86 3.09 -5.58
CA THR A 195 -11.37 3.39 -4.24
C THR A 195 -10.22 3.89 -3.37
N ASP A 196 -10.30 5.12 -2.90
CA ASP A 196 -9.36 5.71 -1.93
C ASP A 196 -10.07 5.80 -0.58
N SER A 197 -9.46 5.27 0.48
CA SER A 197 -10.08 5.34 1.82
C SER A 197 -10.23 6.78 2.30
N GLY A 198 -9.38 7.69 1.84
CA GLY A 198 -9.35 9.09 2.29
C GLY A 198 -8.91 9.28 3.74
N GLU A 199 -8.57 8.20 4.44
CA GLU A 199 -8.19 8.23 5.85
C GLU A 199 -6.74 8.72 6.01
N CYS A 200 -6.52 9.60 7.00
CA CYS A 200 -5.20 10.12 7.33
C CYS A 200 -4.60 9.40 8.53
N THR A 201 -3.54 8.61 8.31
CA THR A 201 -2.84 7.89 9.38
C THR A 201 -2.31 8.81 10.47
N CYS A 202 -1.97 10.05 10.13
CA CYS A 202 -1.46 11.04 11.08
C CYS A 202 -2.56 11.65 11.96
N HIS A 203 -3.76 11.92 11.40
CA HIS A 203 -4.89 12.47 12.18
C HIS A 203 -5.59 11.41 13.04
N GLU A 204 -5.77 10.21 12.50
CA GLU A 204 -6.49 9.12 13.15
C GLU A 204 -5.59 8.43 14.20
N SER A 205 -5.19 9.19 15.21
CA SER A 205 -4.18 8.81 16.20
C SER A 205 -4.62 7.70 17.15
N ASN A 206 -5.92 7.39 17.20
CA ASN A 206 -6.47 6.29 17.97
C ASN A 206 -6.54 4.99 17.16
N THR A 207 -6.31 5.06 15.85
CA THR A 207 -6.55 3.96 14.92
C THR A 207 -5.25 3.50 14.27
N TYR A 208 -4.39 4.41 13.81
CA TYR A 208 -3.21 4.06 13.03
C TYR A 208 -1.91 4.54 13.67
N PHE A 209 -0.82 3.82 13.43
CA PHE A 209 0.53 4.35 13.64
C PHE A 209 0.87 5.37 12.53
N SER A 210 1.65 6.39 12.88
CA SER A 210 2.16 7.39 11.93
C SER A 210 3.58 7.76 12.31
N TYR A 211 4.49 7.68 11.34
CA TYR A 211 5.89 8.05 11.50
C TYR A 211 6.03 9.56 11.67
N VAL A 212 5.30 10.34 10.87
CA VAL A 212 5.28 11.81 10.94
C VAL A 212 4.74 12.26 12.29
N ARG A 213 3.63 11.68 12.77
CA ARG A 213 3.13 12.00 14.11
C ARG A 213 4.14 11.66 15.20
N HIS A 214 4.75 10.47 15.16
CA HIS A 214 5.80 10.09 16.12
C HIS A 214 6.95 11.10 16.13
N LYS A 215 7.41 11.55 14.96
CA LYS A 215 8.48 12.57 14.86
C LYS A 215 8.09 13.91 15.45
N ASN A 216 6.83 14.31 15.32
CA ASN A 216 6.36 15.63 15.78
C ASN A 216 5.93 15.65 17.25
N THR A 217 5.40 14.55 17.78
CA THR A 217 4.76 14.53 19.11
C THR A 217 5.31 13.46 20.05
N GLN A 218 6.26 12.63 19.62
CA GLN A 218 6.79 11.48 20.37
C GLN A 218 5.72 10.42 20.70
N SER A 219 4.59 10.37 19.97
CA SER A 219 3.60 9.29 20.10
C SER A 219 4.23 7.91 19.89
N PRO A 220 3.69 6.79 20.41
CA PRO A 220 4.27 5.47 20.24
C PRO A 220 4.64 5.14 18.77
N MET A 221 5.85 4.63 18.56
CA MET A 221 6.32 4.18 17.25
C MET A 221 5.79 2.78 16.95
N GLY A 222 5.36 2.55 15.71
CA GLY A 222 4.89 1.25 15.25
C GLY A 222 4.60 1.26 13.76
N LEU A 223 4.10 0.13 13.27
CA LEU A 223 3.66 -0.06 11.89
C LEU A 223 2.25 -0.64 11.90
N CYS A 224 1.44 -0.19 10.97
CA CYS A 224 0.25 -0.89 10.53
C CYS A 224 0.62 -1.92 9.45
N ALA A 225 -0.22 -2.93 9.25
CA ALA A 225 -0.14 -3.88 8.17
C ALA A 225 -1.44 -3.87 7.37
N THR A 226 -1.30 -3.92 6.05
CA THR A 226 -2.37 -4.24 5.11
C THR A 226 -2.09 -5.63 4.55
N VAL A 227 -3.06 -6.53 4.67
CA VAL A 227 -2.96 -7.87 4.10
C VAL A 227 -4.12 -8.14 3.18
N VAL A 228 -3.78 -8.64 2.00
CA VAL A 228 -4.74 -8.98 0.96
C VAL A 228 -4.57 -10.42 0.53
N GLN A 229 -5.68 -11.09 0.29
CA GLN A 229 -5.72 -12.40 -0.34
C GLN A 229 -6.90 -12.51 -1.29
N LEU A 230 -6.83 -13.46 -2.22
CA LEU A 230 -7.98 -13.88 -3.02
C LEU A 230 -9.02 -14.56 -2.14
N ARG A 231 -10.29 -14.34 -2.46
CA ARG A 231 -11.43 -15.05 -1.87
C ARG A 231 -11.53 -16.47 -2.40
#